data_AF-A0A367CHL6-F1
#
_entry.id   AF-A0A367CHL6-F1
#
_cell.length_a   1.000
_cell.length_b   1.000
_cell.length_c   1.000
_cell.angle_alpha   90.00
_cell.angle_beta   90.00
_cell.angle_gamma   90.00
#
_symmetry.space_group_name_H-M   'P 1'
#
loop_
_entity.id
_entity.type
_entity.pdbx_description
1 polymer ?
#
loop_
_entity_poly.entity_id
_entity_poly.type
_entity_poly.pdbx_seq_one_letter_code
_entity_poly.pdbx_strand_id
1 'polypeptide(L)'
;MSINKNIKIKEKSIDKMIKQLLNIKDSNLPFSKDAVSKQKVKGRMCTVFTGVLTYHPPRCEHCGFDSVISHSFKESWIQLLPYQEVPSYLCLFKQRFYCKECHHTFSAKTYYVAENCYISQALKFAIAVDLKKKLFMKEIAQRYFVSSKT
;
A
#
# COMPACT_ATOMS: atom_id res chain seq x y z
N MET A 1 16.08 0.60 9.07
CA MET A 1 16.17 0.80 7.62
C MET A 1 15.88 2.27 7.33
N SER A 2 16.93 3.02 6.99
CA SER A 2 16.81 4.45 6.68
C SER A 2 16.08 4.60 5.36
N ILE A 3 14.93 5.28 5.37
CA ILE A 3 14.25 5.69 4.13
C ILE A 3 15.22 6.58 3.36
N ASN A 4 15.53 6.17 2.13
CA ASN A 4 16.39 6.92 1.24
C ASN A 4 15.84 8.35 1.11
N LYS A 5 16.66 9.37 1.34
CA LYS A 5 16.22 10.80 1.37
C LYS A 5 15.50 11.22 0.08
N ASN A 6 15.73 10.51 -1.03
CA ASN A 6 15.12 10.74 -2.34
C ASN A 6 13.63 10.32 -2.43
N ILE A 7 13.15 9.42 -1.56
CA ILE A 7 11.76 8.92 -1.61
C ILE A 7 10.77 9.99 -1.09
N LYS A 8 11.24 10.97 -0.31
CA LYS A 8 10.40 12.05 0.22
C LYS A 8 10.17 13.21 -0.77
N ILE A 9 10.87 13.25 -1.90
CA ILE A 9 10.74 14.34 -2.88
C ILE A 9 9.56 14.02 -3.80
N LYS A 10 8.44 14.71 -3.60
CA LYS A 10 7.26 14.62 -4.46
C LYS A 10 7.55 15.25 -5.82
N GLU A 11 7.49 14.46 -6.89
CA GLU A 11 7.51 14.99 -8.25
C GLU A 11 6.07 15.10 -8.78
N LYS A 12 5.58 16.33 -8.97
CA LYS A 12 4.15 16.61 -9.24
C LYS A 12 3.58 15.88 -10.46
N SER A 13 4.37 15.74 -11.54
CA SER A 13 3.92 15.10 -12.79
C SER A 13 3.77 13.58 -12.63
N ILE A 14 4.82 12.93 -12.09
CA ILE A 14 4.86 11.48 -11.90
C ILE A 14 3.87 11.04 -10.82
N ASP A 15 3.75 11.80 -9.72
CA ASP A 15 2.75 11.53 -8.68
C ASP A 15 1.34 11.43 -9.25
N LYS A 16 0.96 12.39 -10.11
CA LYS A 16 -0.35 12.40 -10.76
C LYS A 16 -0.53 11.20 -11.69
N MET A 17 0.48 10.88 -12.49
CA MET A 17 0.43 9.75 -13.42
C MET A 17 0.28 8.40 -12.69
N ILE A 18 1.10 8.15 -11.65
CA ILE A 18 1.02 6.91 -10.86
C ILE A 18 -0.32 6.81 -10.14
N LYS A 19 -0.80 7.91 -9.56
CA LYS A 19 -2.11 7.96 -8.91
C LYS A 19 -3.25 7.65 -9.87
N GLN A 20 -3.20 8.18 -11.08
CA GLN A 20 -4.18 7.86 -12.14
C GLN A 20 -4.09 6.38 -12.54
N LEU A 21 -2.89 5.85 -12.76
CA LEU A 21 -2.66 4.46 -13.15
C LEU A 21 -3.17 3.47 -12.09
N LEU A 22 -2.91 3.75 -10.81
CA LEU A 22 -3.30 2.90 -9.69
C LEU A 22 -4.70 3.22 -9.13
N ASN A 23 -5.39 4.22 -9.70
CA ASN A 23 -6.66 4.75 -9.20
C ASN A 23 -6.61 5.15 -7.70
N ILE A 24 -5.50 5.76 -7.29
CA ILE A 24 -5.30 6.32 -5.94
C ILE A 24 -5.67 7.80 -5.96
N LYS A 25 -6.61 8.18 -5.10
CA LYS A 25 -7.12 9.55 -4.86
C LYS A 25 -6.57 10.14 -3.56
N ASP A 26 -5.83 9.35 -2.77
CA ASP A 26 -5.27 9.77 -1.50
C ASP A 26 -4.16 10.81 -1.69
N SER A 27 -4.34 12.01 -1.14
CA SER A 27 -3.35 13.09 -1.18
C SER A 27 -2.15 12.84 -0.28
N ASN A 28 -2.32 12.04 0.78
CA ASN A 28 -1.31 11.75 1.82
C ASN A 28 -0.30 10.68 1.39
N LEU A 29 -0.44 10.17 0.16
CA LEU A 29 0.43 9.16 -0.44
C LEU A 29 1.13 9.77 -1.66
N PRO A 30 2.18 10.58 -1.49
CA PRO A 30 3.01 11.06 -2.59
C PRO A 30 3.92 9.95 -3.15
N PHE A 31 4.14 10.00 -4.46
CA PHE A 31 5.17 9.21 -5.16
C PHE A 31 6.34 10.09 -5.61
N SER A 32 7.55 9.56 -5.47
CA SER A 32 8.80 10.16 -5.96
C SER A 32 9.12 9.74 -7.41
N LYS A 33 10.13 10.37 -8.02
CA LYS A 33 10.59 10.05 -9.38
C LYS A 33 10.90 8.56 -9.57
N ASP A 34 11.63 7.99 -8.61
CA ASP A 34 12.07 6.59 -8.63
C ASP A 34 11.07 5.66 -7.94
N ALA A 35 9.79 6.04 -7.88
CA ALA A 35 8.76 5.23 -7.24
C ALA A 35 8.50 3.91 -7.98
N VAL A 36 8.79 3.82 -9.28
CA VAL A 36 8.54 2.60 -10.06
C VAL A 36 9.85 1.87 -10.29
N SER A 37 9.90 0.59 -9.90
CA SER A 37 11.06 -0.28 -10.13
C SER A 37 10.60 -1.66 -10.57
N LYS A 38 11.46 -2.35 -11.34
CA LYS A 38 11.29 -3.78 -11.61
C LYS A 38 12.15 -4.57 -10.63
N GLN A 39 11.53 -5.46 -9.86
CA GLN A 39 12.22 -6.27 -8.85
C GLN A 39 11.83 -7.73 -8.99
N LYS A 40 12.74 -8.64 -8.65
CA LYS A 40 12.45 -10.08 -8.64
C LYS A 40 11.87 -10.47 -7.27
N VAL A 41 10.57 -10.73 -7.23
CA VAL A 41 9.85 -11.16 -6.01
C VAL A 41 9.43 -12.61 -6.19
N LYS A 42 9.83 -13.49 -5.26
CA LYS A 42 9.54 -14.95 -5.32
C LYS A 42 9.90 -15.60 -6.67
N GLY A 43 11.04 -15.21 -7.24
CA GLY A 43 11.53 -15.77 -8.50
C GLY A 43 10.95 -15.17 -9.78
N ARG A 44 9.94 -14.28 -9.69
CA ARG A 44 9.30 -13.63 -10.84
C ARG A 44 9.68 -12.16 -10.91
N MET A 45 9.86 -11.63 -12.11
CA MET A 45 10.04 -10.19 -12.32
C MET A 45 8.70 -9.50 -12.11
N CYS A 46 8.65 -8.51 -11.23
CA CYS A 46 7.44 -7.83 -10.81
C CYS A 46 7.64 -6.32 -10.91
N THR A 47 6.55 -5.59 -11.18
CA THR A 47 6.55 -4.14 -11.08
C THR A 47 6.23 -3.73 -9.64
N VAL A 48 7.10 -2.95 -9.03
CA VAL A 48 6.97 -2.46 -7.65
C VAL A 48 6.85 -0.95 -7.66
N PHE A 49 5.73 -0.46 -7.14
CA PHE A 49 5.47 0.94 -6.85
C PHE A 49 5.86 1.21 -5.39
N THR A 50 6.66 2.23 -5.13
CA THR A 50 7.15 2.59 -3.81
C THR A 50 6.55 3.92 -3.41
N GLY A 51 5.77 3.94 -2.33
CA GLY A 51 5.11 5.13 -1.82
C GLY A 51 5.34 5.32 -0.33
N VAL A 52 5.17 6.56 0.14
CA VAL A 52 5.20 6.89 1.57
C VAL A 52 3.84 7.42 1.96
N LEU A 53 3.21 6.80 2.95
CA LEU A 53 1.94 7.26 3.50
C LEU A 53 2.23 7.99 4.81
N THR A 54 2.03 9.31 4.80
CA THR A 54 2.25 10.15 5.98
C THR A 54 1.29 11.33 5.99
N TYR A 55 0.82 11.66 7.19
CA TYR A 55 -0.01 12.82 7.48
C TYR A 55 0.19 13.20 8.95
N HIS A 56 -0.30 14.36 9.38
CA HIS A 56 -0.30 14.73 10.79
C HIS A 56 -1.67 14.43 11.40
N PRO A 57 -1.81 13.39 12.23
CA PRO A 57 -3.06 13.10 12.92
C PRO A 57 -3.29 14.18 13.99
N PRO A 58 -4.45 14.86 13.99
CA PRO A 58 -4.72 15.93 14.97
C PRO A 58 -4.94 15.39 16.39
N ARG A 59 -5.33 14.12 16.52
CA ARG A 59 -5.66 13.46 17.79
C ARG A 59 -5.26 12.00 17.76
N CYS A 60 -5.02 11.43 18.94
CA CYS A 60 -4.76 10.02 19.12
C CYS A 60 -6.04 9.20 18.89
N GLU A 61 -5.94 8.12 18.12
CA GLU A 61 -7.05 7.17 17.88
C GLU A 61 -7.49 6.39 19.13
N HIS A 62 -6.65 6.36 20.18
CA HIS A 62 -6.92 5.61 21.42
C HIS A 62 -7.50 6.48 22.54
N CYS A 63 -6.93 7.66 22.77
CA CYS A 63 -7.30 8.52 23.91
C CYS A 63 -7.84 9.90 23.52
N GLY A 64 -7.81 10.28 22.23
CA GLY A 64 -8.35 11.56 21.75
C GLY A 64 -7.50 12.80 21.99
N PHE A 65 -6.39 12.71 22.74
CA PHE A 65 -5.47 13.84 22.98
C PHE A 65 -4.62 14.17 21.75
N ASP A 66 -4.15 15.41 21.67
CA ASP A 66 -3.36 15.99 20.57
C ASP A 66 -1.84 15.77 20.71
N SER A 67 -1.38 15.16 21.81
CA SER A 67 0.04 14.83 22.05
C SER A 67 0.57 13.67 21.18
N VAL A 68 0.40 13.76 19.85
CA VAL A 68 0.83 12.74 18.89
C VAL A 68 2.10 13.18 18.15
N ILE A 69 3.13 12.33 18.20
CA ILE A 69 4.38 12.54 17.47
C ILE A 69 4.61 11.50 16.39
N SER A 70 5.28 11.91 15.32
CA SER A 70 5.79 10.99 14.30
C SER A 70 6.89 10.11 14.90
N HIS A 71 6.72 8.80 14.76
CA HIS A 71 7.66 7.80 15.21
C HIS A 71 8.43 7.23 14.01
N SER A 72 8.51 5.91 13.88
CA SER A 72 9.15 5.18 12.78
C SER A 72 8.19 4.92 11.62
N PHE A 73 8.72 4.47 10.48
CA PHE A 73 7.92 3.96 9.37
C PHE A 73 7.84 2.44 9.43
N LYS A 74 6.68 1.89 9.07
CA LYS A 74 6.47 0.45 8.86
C LYS A 74 6.29 0.18 7.37
N GLU A 75 7.14 -0.67 6.83
CA GLU A 75 7.01 -1.17 5.46
C GLU A 75 5.82 -2.13 5.35
N SER A 76 5.07 -2.05 4.25
CA SER A 76 3.96 -2.95 3.96
C SER A 76 3.95 -3.27 2.47
N TRP A 77 4.10 -4.55 2.14
CA TRP A 77 4.02 -5.06 0.77
C TRP A 77 2.58 -5.38 0.42
N ILE A 78 1.98 -4.59 -0.46
CA ILE A 78 0.59 -4.73 -0.87
C ILE A 78 0.54 -5.27 -2.28
N GLN A 79 -0.10 -6.41 -2.48
CA GLN A 79 -0.33 -6.97 -3.81
C GLN A 79 -1.42 -6.17 -4.53
N LEU A 80 -1.13 -5.81 -5.78
CA LEU A 80 -2.03 -5.10 -6.68
C LEU A 80 -2.64 -6.06 -7.70
N LEU A 81 -3.52 -5.53 -8.55
CA LEU A 81 -3.96 -6.23 -9.74
C LEU A 81 -2.74 -6.58 -10.62
N PRO A 82 -2.68 -7.80 -11.16
CA PRO A 82 -1.67 -8.16 -12.14
C PRO A 82 -1.73 -7.24 -13.35
N TYR A 83 -0.56 -6.94 -13.92
CA TYR A 83 -0.43 -6.19 -15.16
C TYR A 83 0.38 -7.04 -16.14
N GLN A 84 -0.14 -7.25 -17.35
CA GLN A 84 0.48 -8.12 -18.37
C GLN A 84 0.74 -9.55 -17.85
N GLU A 85 -0.21 -10.13 -17.11
CA GLU A 85 -0.08 -11.47 -16.49
C GLU A 85 1.14 -11.60 -15.55
N VAL A 86 1.61 -10.47 -15.01
CA VAL A 86 2.72 -10.41 -14.06
C VAL A 86 2.24 -9.76 -12.75
N PRO A 87 2.61 -10.30 -11.57
CA PRO A 87 2.23 -9.70 -10.30
C PRO A 87 2.84 -8.30 -10.14
N SER A 88 2.04 -7.40 -9.60
CA SER A 88 2.44 -6.02 -9.28
C SER A 88 2.25 -5.76 -7.79
N TYR A 89 3.13 -4.94 -7.21
CA TYR A 89 3.13 -4.64 -5.78
C TYR A 89 3.24 -3.15 -5.51
N LEU A 90 2.63 -2.71 -4.41
CA LEU A 90 2.86 -1.42 -3.80
C LEU A 90 3.63 -1.66 -2.49
N CYS A 91 4.91 -1.29 -2.47
CA CYS A 91 5.68 -1.16 -1.25
C CYS A 91 5.34 0.18 -0.60
N LEU A 92 4.58 0.14 0.49
CA LEU A 92 4.08 1.32 1.18
C LEU A 92 4.78 1.49 2.53
N PHE A 93 5.49 2.60 2.70
CA PHE A 93 6.04 3.01 3.99
C PHE A 93 4.99 3.80 4.75
N LYS A 94 4.33 3.16 5.72
CA LYS A 94 3.31 3.78 6.57
C LYS A 94 3.98 4.45 7.77
N GLN A 95 3.77 5.75 7.95
CA GLN A 95 4.22 6.46 9.15
C GLN A 95 3.53 5.87 10.38
N ARG A 96 4.29 5.48 11.41
CA ARG A 96 3.76 5.19 12.75
C ARG A 96 3.74 6.47 13.56
N PHE A 97 2.70 6.61 14.36
CA PHE A 97 2.50 7.70 15.30
C PHE A 97 2.54 7.14 16.71
N TYR A 98 3.07 7.93 17.64
CA TYR A 98 3.14 7.61 19.06
C TYR A 98 2.43 8.70 19.85
N CYS A 99 1.53 8.31 20.75
CA CYS A 99 0.89 9.25 21.67
C CYS A 99 1.68 9.34 22.97
N LYS A 100 1.99 10.56 23.40
CA LYS A 100 2.71 10.79 24.67
C LYS A 100 1.84 10.60 25.91
N GLU A 101 0.52 10.78 25.80
CA GLU A 101 -0.40 10.63 26.95
C GLU A 101 -0.69 9.17 27.29
N CYS A 102 -1.07 8.37 26.29
CA CYS A 102 -1.49 6.98 26.52
C CYS A 102 -0.42 5.96 26.13
N HIS A 103 0.74 6.41 25.65
CA HIS A 103 1.87 5.59 25.21
C HIS A 103 1.56 4.55 24.11
N HIS A 104 0.41 4.66 23.44
CA HIS A 104 0.04 3.76 22.34
C HIS A 104 0.63 4.22 21.00
N THR A 105 0.83 3.25 20.10
CA THR A 105 1.22 3.52 18.71
C THR A 105 0.12 3.12 17.75
N PHE A 106 -0.08 3.93 16.71
CA PHE A 106 -0.96 3.62 15.59
C PHE A 106 -0.25 3.95 14.27
N SER A 107 -0.76 3.45 13.16
CA SER A 107 -0.13 3.64 11.84
C SER A 107 -1.02 4.46 10.93
N ALA A 108 -0.41 5.17 9.99
CA ALA A 108 -1.13 5.89 8.95
C ALA A 108 -2.03 4.94 8.15
N LYS A 109 -3.30 5.35 7.97
CA LYS A 109 -4.34 4.59 7.29
C LYS A 109 -4.63 5.22 5.93
N THR A 110 -5.04 4.38 4.99
CA THR A 110 -5.48 4.81 3.65
C THR A 110 -6.65 3.92 3.24
N TYR A 111 -7.60 4.48 2.48
CA TYR A 111 -8.73 3.70 1.99
C TYR A 111 -8.31 2.66 0.93
N TYR A 112 -7.13 2.82 0.33
CA TYR A 112 -6.65 1.95 -0.76
C TYR A 112 -6.41 0.50 -0.31
N VAL A 113 -6.08 0.31 0.97
CA VAL A 113 -5.84 -1.00 1.59
C VAL A 113 -6.44 -1.02 2.99
N ALA A 114 -7.30 -2.00 3.24
CA ALA A 114 -7.88 -2.22 4.57
C ALA A 114 -6.79 -2.47 5.65
N GLU A 115 -7.15 -2.21 6.91
CA GLU A 115 -6.27 -2.51 8.04
C GLU A 115 -5.89 -4.00 8.08
N ASN A 116 -4.65 -4.28 8.50
CA ASN A 116 -4.09 -5.63 8.61
C ASN A 116 -4.14 -6.47 7.31
N CYS A 117 -4.30 -5.82 6.16
CA CYS A 117 -4.33 -6.48 4.86
C CYS A 117 -3.10 -6.15 4.01
N TYR A 118 -2.70 -7.12 3.19
CA TYR A 118 -1.58 -7.02 2.24
C TYR A 118 -2.04 -7.17 0.78
N ILE A 119 -3.35 -7.01 0.54
CA ILE A 119 -3.97 -7.08 -0.79
C ILE A 119 -4.81 -5.80 -0.96
N SER A 120 -4.67 -5.15 -2.11
CA SER A 120 -5.42 -3.92 -2.41
C SER A 120 -6.93 -4.17 -2.45
N GLN A 121 -7.72 -3.14 -2.13
CA GLN A 121 -9.18 -3.26 -2.18
C GLN A 121 -9.68 -3.59 -3.60
N ALA A 122 -9.02 -3.05 -4.63
CA ALA A 122 -9.30 -3.36 -6.02
C ALA A 122 -9.06 -4.84 -6.37
N LEU A 123 -7.97 -5.44 -5.86
CA LEU A 123 -7.69 -6.86 -6.06
C LEU A 123 -8.71 -7.75 -5.34
N LYS A 124 -9.09 -7.41 -4.09
CA LYS A 124 -10.17 -8.10 -3.37
C LYS A 124 -11.48 -8.06 -4.15
N PHE A 125 -11.83 -6.90 -4.69
CA PHE A 125 -13.04 -6.74 -5.49
C PHE A 125 -13.00 -7.58 -6.77
N ALA A 126 -11.88 -7.57 -7.51
CA ALA A 126 -11.72 -8.39 -8.71
C ALA A 126 -11.85 -9.89 -8.42
N ILE A 127 -11.22 -10.37 -7.35
CA ILE A 127 -11.38 -11.76 -6.88
C ILE A 127 -12.85 -12.04 -6.56
N ALA A 128 -13.53 -11.17 -5.80
CA ALA A 128 -14.95 -11.34 -5.47
C ALA A 128 -15.87 -11.37 -6.69
N VAL A 129 -15.55 -10.61 -7.76
CA VAL A 129 -16.28 -10.64 -9.02
C VAL A 129 -16.05 -11.95 -9.77
N ASP A 130 -14.80 -12.43 -9.85
CA ASP A 130 -14.49 -13.68 -10.54
C ASP A 130 -15.01 -14.91 -9.78
N LEU A 131 -15.07 -14.86 -8.45
CA LEU A 131 -15.70 -15.89 -7.60
C LEU A 131 -17.19 -16.07 -7.85
N LYS A 132 -17.88 -15.05 -8.36
CA LYS A 132 -19.30 -15.16 -8.76
C LYS A 132 -19.49 -15.88 -10.09
N LYS A 133 -18.41 -16.09 -10.86
CA LYS A 133 -18.44 -16.80 -12.14
C LYS A 133 -18.24 -18.30 -11.91
N LYS A 134 -18.58 -19.12 -12.91
CA LYS A 134 -18.32 -20.57 -12.91
C LYS A 134 -16.83 -20.87 -13.22
N LEU A 135 -15.92 -20.28 -12.45
CA LEU A 135 -14.47 -20.53 -12.53
C LEU A 135 -14.03 -21.36 -11.32
N PHE A 136 -13.00 -22.17 -11.50
CA PHE A 136 -12.44 -22.91 -10.37
C PHE A 136 -11.62 -21.99 -9.47
N MET A 137 -11.70 -22.19 -8.15
CA MET A 137 -10.90 -21.44 -7.15
C MET A 137 -9.40 -21.44 -7.48
N LYS A 138 -8.89 -22.55 -8.02
CA LYS A 138 -7.48 -22.69 -8.41
C LYS A 138 -7.10 -21.78 -9.58
N GLU A 139 -8.00 -21.60 -10.55
CA GLU A 139 -7.77 -20.73 -11.71
C GLU A 139 -7.73 -19.27 -11.28
N ILE A 140 -8.68 -18.85 -10.42
CA ILE A 140 -8.71 -17.50 -9.85
C ILE A 140 -7.44 -17.24 -9.03
N ALA A 141 -7.02 -18.21 -8.21
CA ALA A 141 -5.79 -18.12 -7.43
C ALA A 141 -4.54 -17.96 -8.31
N GLN A 142 -4.44 -18.72 -9.40
CA GLN A 142 -3.34 -18.60 -10.36
C GLN A 142 -3.34 -17.25 -11.06
N ARG A 143 -4.50 -16.80 -11.57
CA ARG A 143 -4.67 -15.52 -12.25
C ARG A 143 -4.21 -14.34 -11.39
N TYR A 144 -4.61 -14.33 -10.12
CA TYR A 144 -4.34 -13.22 -9.22
C TYR A 144 -3.09 -13.39 -8.36
N PHE A 145 -2.34 -14.50 -8.53
CA PHE A 145 -1.16 -14.83 -7.73
C PHE A 145 -1.43 -14.86 -6.21
N VAL A 146 -2.60 -15.37 -5.82
CA VAL A 146 -3.01 -15.54 -4.41
C VAL A 146 -3.06 -17.02 -4.04
N SER A 147 -3.08 -17.32 -2.74
CA SER A 147 -3.32 -18.68 -2.28
C SER A 147 -4.79 -19.07 -2.49
N SER A 148 -5.02 -20.30 -2.93
CA SER A 148 -6.39 -20.86 -3.04
C SER A 148 -7.02 -21.13 -1.68
N LYS A 149 -6.21 -21.22 -0.62
CA LYS A 149 -6.65 -21.21 0.78
C LYS A 149 -6.41 -19.80 1.32
N THR A 150 -7.47 -19.02 1.47
CA THR A 150 -7.46 -17.72 2.15
C THR A 150 -8.45 -17.78 3.30
#